data_AF-A0A950FW24-F1
#
_entry.id   AF-A0A950FW24-F1
#
_cell.length_a   1.000
_cell.length_b   1.000
_cell.length_c   1.000
_cell.angle_alpha   90.00
_cell.angle_beta   90.00
_cell.angle_gamma   90.00
#
_symmetry.space_group_name_H-M   'P 1'
#
loop_
_entity.id
_entity.type
_entity.pdbx_description
1 polymer ?
#
loop_
_entity_poly.entity_id
_entity_poly.type
_entity_poly.pdbx_seq_one_letter_code
_entity_poly.pdbx_strand_id
1 'polypeptide(L)'
;MIKNFLIATTLVTVITVALFGFQGEQRQGTAIEFFGDMKRQDKVKYQRPSSFFADGRAARPPVDDTIPMGYDIPEHPMQNSGVPKDDIDCPLGEYSAGTDYLNTGKMGDQWGTGLPLPVTAQLLRRGQQEFTIDCAVCHGATGQGNGITSKYGLL
;
A
#
# COMPACT_ATOMS: atom_id res chain seq x y z
N MET A 1 -48.25 2.19 53.49
CA MET A 1 -46.78 2.15 53.61
C MET A 1 -46.12 1.33 52.50
N ILE A 2 -46.62 0.13 52.19
CA ILE A 2 -46.13 -0.72 51.08
C ILE A 2 -46.16 -0.02 49.71
N LYS A 3 -47.21 0.75 49.39
CA LYS A 3 -47.33 1.47 48.10
C LYS A 3 -46.15 2.41 47.84
N ASN A 4 -45.77 3.22 48.83
CA ASN A 4 -44.69 4.20 48.68
C ASN A 4 -43.32 3.51 48.65
N PHE A 5 -43.16 2.41 49.40
CA PHE A 5 -41.95 1.60 49.36
C PHE A 5 -41.72 0.97 47.99
N LEU A 6 -42.77 0.41 47.37
CA LEU A 6 -42.71 -0.18 46.03
C LEU A 6 -42.45 0.88 44.94
N ILE A 7 -43.06 2.06 45.07
CA ILE A 7 -42.80 3.20 44.16
C ILE A 7 -41.35 3.67 44.28
N ALA A 8 -40.82 3.80 45.50
CA ALA A 8 -39.44 4.21 45.72
C ALA A 8 -38.44 3.19 45.15
N THR A 9 -38.67 1.90 45.35
CA THR A 9 -37.78 0.85 44.81
C THR A 9 -37.82 0.78 43.29
N THR A 10 -38.99 0.93 42.66
CA THR A 10 -39.10 0.98 41.20
C THR A 10 -38.43 2.22 40.60
N LEU A 11 -38.55 3.39 41.25
CA LEU A 11 -37.82 4.59 40.82
C LEU A 11 -36.30 4.39 40.88
N VAL A 12 -35.81 3.80 41.97
CA VAL A 12 -34.37 3.54 42.14
C VAL A 12 -33.85 2.57 41.08
N THR A 13 -34.57 1.49 40.76
CA THR A 13 -34.13 0.55 39.73
C THR A 13 -34.12 1.20 38.35
N VAL A 14 -35.12 1.99 37.99
CA VAL A 14 -35.17 2.72 36.71
C VAL A 14 -34.01 3.72 36.60
N ILE A 15 -33.74 4.49 37.66
CA ILE A 15 -32.60 5.43 37.70
C ILE A 15 -31.28 4.69 37.51
N THR A 16 -31.13 3.53 38.14
CA THR A 16 -29.88 2.74 38.05
C THR A 16 -29.65 2.24 36.62
N VAL A 17 -30.68 1.70 35.96
CA VAL A 17 -30.58 1.25 34.56
C VAL A 17 -30.31 2.43 33.61
N ALA A 18 -30.90 3.60 33.86
CA ALA A 18 -30.68 4.79 33.03
C ALA A 18 -29.26 5.35 33.17
N LEU A 19 -28.65 5.31 34.36
CA LEU A 19 -27.31 5.84 34.59
C LEU A 19 -26.19 4.94 34.05
N PHE A 20 -26.35 3.62 34.19
CA PHE A 20 -25.30 2.67 33.79
C PHE A 20 -25.48 2.11 32.38
N GLY A 21 -26.63 2.36 31.75
CA GLY A 21 -26.93 1.92 30.39
C GLY A 21 -26.95 0.40 30.24
N PHE A 22 -26.96 -0.06 28.99
CA PHE A 22 -26.84 -1.48 28.67
C PHE A 22 -25.39 -1.79 28.25
N GLN A 23 -24.82 -2.87 28.80
CA GLN A 23 -23.48 -3.32 28.46
C GLN A 23 -23.40 -3.73 26.97
N GLY A 24 -22.47 -3.17 26.20
CA GLY A 24 -22.15 -3.67 24.85
C GLY A 24 -22.14 -2.67 23.69
N GLU A 25 -22.23 -1.36 23.95
CA GLU A 25 -22.14 -0.38 22.86
C GLU A 25 -20.77 -0.42 22.15
N GLN A 26 -20.79 -0.59 20.84
CA GLN A 26 -19.58 -0.51 20.02
C GLN A 26 -19.15 0.95 19.90
N ARG A 27 -17.90 1.22 20.25
CA ARG A 27 -17.33 2.57 20.15
C ARG A 27 -16.92 2.86 18.70
N GLN A 28 -17.30 4.03 18.17
CA GLN A 28 -16.88 4.50 16.85
C GLN A 28 -15.45 5.08 16.82
N GLY A 29 -14.92 5.48 17.98
CA GLY A 29 -13.58 6.03 18.12
C GLY A 29 -12.48 4.98 18.26
N THR A 30 -11.23 5.42 18.08
CA THR A 30 -10.03 4.58 18.27
C THR A 30 -10.03 3.90 19.63
N ALA A 31 -9.72 2.60 19.69
CA ALA A 31 -9.71 1.81 20.93
C ALA A 31 -8.95 2.53 22.07
N ILE A 32 -9.40 2.33 23.32
CA ILE A 32 -8.74 2.89 24.50
C ILE A 32 -7.38 2.19 24.65
N GLU A 33 -6.33 2.98 24.73
CA GLU A 33 -4.96 2.49 24.82
C GLU A 33 -4.41 2.77 26.23
N PHE A 34 -4.22 1.71 27.02
CA PHE A 34 -3.74 1.83 28.40
C PHE A 34 -2.22 2.06 28.48
N PHE A 35 -1.43 1.48 27.57
CA PHE A 35 0.02 1.61 27.54
C PHE A 35 0.49 2.08 26.16
N GLY A 36 0.94 3.33 26.11
CA GLY A 36 1.26 4.01 24.85
C GLY A 36 2.72 4.32 24.57
N ASP A 37 3.61 4.05 25.52
CA ASP A 37 5.03 4.41 25.52
C ASP A 37 5.73 4.01 24.21
N MET A 38 5.69 2.72 23.85
CA MET A 38 6.35 2.23 22.63
C MET A 38 5.42 2.07 21.42
N LYS A 39 4.16 2.50 21.53
CA LYS A 39 3.18 2.41 20.42
C LYS A 39 3.38 3.53 19.40
N ARG A 40 3.66 4.73 19.92
CA ARG A 40 4.05 5.91 19.14
C ARG A 40 5.48 6.25 19.53
N GLN A 41 6.42 5.73 18.75
CA GLN A 41 7.84 5.96 18.99
C GLN A 41 8.29 7.25 18.30
N ASP A 42 9.29 7.92 18.87
CA ASP A 42 9.97 9.08 18.28
C ASP A 42 10.94 8.66 17.18
N LYS A 43 10.41 7.99 16.16
CA LYS A 43 11.11 7.69 14.91
C LYS A 43 10.17 7.88 13.73
N VAL A 44 10.73 8.38 12.64
CA VAL A 44 10.00 8.53 11.39
C VAL A 44 9.87 7.17 10.71
N LYS A 45 8.63 6.67 10.58
CA LYS A 45 8.32 5.49 9.76
C LYS A 45 7.93 5.91 8.34
N TYR A 46 7.90 4.93 7.42
CA TYR A 46 7.38 5.12 6.07
C TYR A 46 5.96 5.69 6.09
N GLN A 47 5.70 6.64 5.19
CA GLN A 47 4.40 7.31 5.02
C GLN A 47 3.82 7.95 6.31
N ARG A 48 4.68 8.36 7.26
CA ARG A 48 4.25 9.17 8.41
C ARG A 48 4.14 10.65 8.05
N PRO A 49 3.22 11.39 8.68
CA PRO A 49 3.24 12.84 8.62
C PRO A 49 4.45 13.41 9.37
N SER A 50 4.92 14.58 8.97
CA SER A 50 5.99 15.34 9.64
C SER A 50 5.60 16.80 9.76
N SER A 51 5.75 17.38 10.95
CA SER A 51 5.57 18.82 11.17
C SER A 51 6.81 19.65 10.80
N PHE A 52 7.93 18.99 10.49
CA PHE A 52 9.19 19.66 10.15
C PHE A 52 9.22 20.19 8.70
N PHE A 53 8.62 19.45 7.76
CA PHE A 53 8.60 19.82 6.34
C PHE A 53 7.31 20.54 5.96
N ALA A 54 7.40 21.51 5.06
CA ALA A 54 6.26 22.35 4.64
C ALA A 54 5.10 21.57 3.99
N ASP A 55 5.39 20.42 3.38
CA ASP A 55 4.40 19.56 2.72
C ASP A 55 3.78 18.51 3.66
N GLY A 56 4.15 18.51 4.93
CA GLY A 56 3.63 17.57 5.92
C GLY A 56 4.11 16.13 5.77
N ARG A 57 5.01 15.82 4.82
CA ARG A 57 5.44 14.46 4.50
C ARG A 57 6.77 14.15 5.16
N ALA A 58 6.82 13.06 5.93
CA ALA A 58 8.09 12.56 6.44
C ALA A 58 8.89 11.79 5.37
N ALA A 59 8.20 11.14 4.42
CA ALA A 59 8.82 10.53 3.26
C ALA A 59 9.26 11.61 2.26
N ARG A 60 10.57 11.78 2.09
CA ARG A 60 11.17 12.74 1.16
C ARG A 60 11.46 12.08 -0.18
N PRO A 61 11.18 12.76 -1.31
CA PRO A 61 11.75 12.32 -2.59
C PRO A 61 13.28 12.39 -2.51
N PRO A 62 14.00 11.53 -3.26
CA PRO A 62 15.43 11.71 -3.47
C PRO A 62 15.69 13.04 -4.19
N VAL A 63 16.91 13.56 -4.08
CA VAL A 63 17.32 14.70 -4.89
C VAL A 63 17.40 14.25 -6.35
N ASP A 64 17.05 15.14 -7.28
CA ASP A 64 17.18 14.85 -8.71
C ASP A 64 18.62 14.40 -9.03
N ASP A 65 18.74 13.47 -9.98
CA ASP A 65 20.02 12.85 -10.38
C ASP A 65 20.75 12.06 -9.28
N THR A 66 20.07 11.70 -8.17
CA THR A 66 20.64 10.78 -7.17
C THR A 66 20.73 9.36 -7.72
N ILE A 67 21.93 8.80 -7.70
CA ILE A 67 22.24 7.42 -8.10
C ILE A 67 22.29 6.53 -6.85
N PRO A 68 21.38 5.55 -6.68
CA PRO A 68 21.46 4.62 -5.56
C PRO A 68 22.73 3.77 -5.59
N MET A 69 23.27 3.37 -4.44
CA MET A 69 24.27 2.30 -4.40
C MET A 69 23.57 0.96 -4.70
N GLY A 70 24.05 0.23 -5.70
CA GLY A 70 23.33 -0.93 -6.28
C GLY A 70 22.42 -0.57 -7.46
N TYR A 71 22.68 0.57 -8.12
CA TYR A 71 22.07 1.01 -9.37
C TYR A 71 23.19 1.17 -10.40
N ASP A 72 23.22 0.33 -11.43
CA ASP A 72 24.17 0.49 -12.54
C ASP A 72 23.58 1.41 -13.62
N ILE A 73 24.24 2.55 -13.86
CA ILE A 73 23.89 3.46 -14.94
C ILE A 73 24.57 2.99 -16.23
N PRO A 74 23.88 2.90 -17.36
CA PRO A 74 24.52 2.72 -18.66
C PRO A 74 25.55 3.84 -18.88
N GLU A 75 26.80 3.44 -19.18
CA GLU A 75 28.03 4.25 -19.37
C GLU A 75 28.97 4.43 -18.15
N HIS A 76 28.53 4.15 -16.92
CA HIS A 76 29.39 4.20 -15.72
C HIS A 76 29.17 3.00 -14.79
N PRO A 77 29.84 1.86 -15.05
CA PRO A 77 29.70 0.68 -14.19
C PRO A 77 30.34 0.95 -12.83
N MET A 78 29.55 0.84 -11.76
CA MET A 78 30.11 0.86 -10.41
C MET A 78 30.53 -0.57 -10.04
N GLN A 79 31.84 -0.80 -10.01
CA GLN A 79 32.46 -2.01 -9.46
C GLN A 79 32.14 -2.11 -7.96
N ASN A 80 30.97 -2.63 -7.59
CA ASN A 80 30.69 -3.24 -6.28
C ASN A 80 29.35 -4.01 -6.33
N SER A 81 29.25 -4.97 -7.25
CA SER A 81 28.17 -5.95 -7.31
C SER A 81 28.37 -6.99 -6.20
N GLY A 82 27.98 -6.65 -4.98
CA GLY A 82 27.89 -7.56 -3.84
C GLY A 82 26.46 -7.64 -3.34
N VAL A 83 25.53 -8.14 -4.15
CA VAL A 83 24.12 -8.28 -3.78
C VAL A 83 23.96 -9.51 -2.85
N PRO A 84 23.40 -9.35 -1.63
CA PRO A 84 22.99 -10.49 -0.81
C PRO A 84 21.82 -11.20 -1.49
N LYS A 85 21.94 -12.52 -1.70
CA LYS A 85 20.87 -13.36 -2.24
C LYS A 85 19.71 -13.44 -1.25
N ASP A 86 18.58 -12.82 -1.55
CA ASP A 86 17.30 -13.08 -0.93
C ASP A 86 16.50 -14.14 -1.72
N ASP A 87 15.58 -14.82 -1.02
CA ASP A 87 15.01 -16.14 -1.35
C ASP A 87 14.02 -16.14 -2.54
N ILE A 88 13.93 -15.02 -3.26
CA ILE A 88 13.16 -14.89 -4.50
C ILE A 88 14.19 -14.63 -5.59
N ASP A 89 14.46 -15.65 -6.43
CA ASP A 89 15.28 -15.51 -7.63
C ASP A 89 14.53 -14.65 -8.65
N CYS A 90 14.50 -13.35 -8.39
CA CYS A 90 14.15 -12.33 -9.35
C CYS A 90 15.42 -12.15 -10.19
N PRO A 91 15.46 -12.59 -11.47
CA PRO A 91 16.64 -12.40 -12.30
C PRO A 91 17.00 -10.91 -12.52
N LEU A 92 16.20 -10.00 -11.99
CA LEU A 92 16.34 -8.56 -12.17
C LEU A 92 17.06 -7.86 -11.03
N GLY A 93 17.10 -8.34 -9.78
CA GLY A 93 17.83 -7.71 -8.64
C GLY A 93 17.59 -6.21 -8.36
N GLU A 94 16.88 -5.49 -9.23
CA GLU A 94 16.95 -4.06 -9.44
C GLU A 94 15.65 -3.64 -10.14
N TYR A 95 15.06 -2.54 -9.68
CA TYR A 95 13.90 -1.94 -10.33
C TYR A 95 14.40 -1.13 -11.54
N SER A 96 14.14 -1.66 -12.75
CA SER A 96 14.00 -0.88 -13.98
C SER A 96 15.13 0.13 -14.27
N ALA A 97 16.40 -0.32 -14.24
CA ALA A 97 17.57 0.57 -14.32
C ALA A 97 18.37 0.48 -15.64
N GLY A 98 18.15 -0.53 -16.49
CA GLY A 98 18.88 -0.67 -17.76
C GLY A 98 18.31 0.14 -18.93
N THR A 99 19.15 0.54 -19.89
CA THR A 99 18.72 1.06 -21.22
C THR A 99 18.49 -0.06 -22.25
N ASP A 100 18.59 -1.31 -21.81
CA ASP A 100 18.46 -2.49 -22.65
C ASP A 100 17.00 -2.81 -23.01
N TYR A 101 16.82 -3.79 -23.89
CA TYR A 101 15.52 -4.18 -24.39
C TYR A 101 14.58 -4.71 -23.30
N LEU A 102 15.14 -5.34 -22.26
CA LEU A 102 14.39 -5.89 -21.14
C LEU A 102 13.73 -4.80 -20.29
N ASN A 103 14.44 -3.69 -20.03
CA ASN A 103 13.94 -2.60 -19.21
C ASN A 103 13.15 -1.55 -20.00
N THR A 104 13.55 -1.28 -21.25
CA THR A 104 12.98 -0.17 -22.04
C THR A 104 12.02 -0.61 -23.14
N GLY A 105 12.03 -1.88 -23.53
CA GLY A 105 11.34 -2.35 -24.74
C GLY A 105 11.96 -1.85 -26.05
N LYS A 106 13.15 -1.24 -26.02
CA LYS A 106 13.86 -0.75 -27.21
C LYS A 106 15.15 -1.51 -27.53
N MET A 107 15.43 -1.68 -28.82
CA MET A 107 16.71 -2.14 -29.37
C MET A 107 17.32 -0.98 -30.17
N GLY A 108 18.19 -0.20 -29.53
CA GLY A 108 18.60 1.10 -30.06
C GLY A 108 17.40 2.05 -30.14
N ASP A 109 17.17 2.68 -31.29
CA ASP A 109 16.06 3.60 -31.50
C ASP A 109 14.73 2.92 -31.87
N GLN A 110 14.72 1.59 -32.03
CA GLN A 110 13.55 0.84 -32.48
C GLN A 110 12.87 0.10 -31.34
N TRP A 111 11.54 0.03 -31.36
CA TRP A 111 10.79 -0.84 -30.45
C TRP A 111 10.93 -2.30 -30.90
N GLY A 112 11.26 -3.18 -29.96
CA GLY A 112 11.24 -4.60 -30.28
C GLY A 112 9.82 -5.17 -30.34
N THR A 113 9.69 -6.33 -30.97
CA THR A 113 8.40 -6.95 -31.30
C THR A 113 8.13 -8.24 -30.52
N GLY A 114 9.07 -8.67 -29.67
CA GLY A 114 8.98 -9.91 -28.89
C GLY A 114 9.02 -9.66 -27.38
N LEU A 115 8.69 -10.67 -26.58
CA LEU A 115 8.89 -10.57 -25.13
C LEU A 115 10.38 -10.83 -24.81
N PRO A 116 11.06 -9.95 -24.06
CA PRO A 116 12.48 -10.10 -23.70
C PRO A 116 12.72 -11.17 -22.61
N LEU A 117 11.67 -11.91 -22.22
CA LEU A 117 11.70 -12.95 -21.21
C LEU A 117 11.14 -14.26 -21.78
N PRO A 118 11.65 -15.42 -21.32
CA PRO A 118 11.04 -16.70 -21.64
C PRO A 118 9.57 -16.73 -21.23
N VAL A 119 8.68 -17.01 -22.18
CA VAL A 119 7.24 -17.06 -21.94
C VAL A 119 6.88 -18.40 -21.30
N THR A 120 7.00 -18.46 -19.97
CA THR A 120 6.61 -19.64 -19.18
C THR A 120 5.15 -19.55 -18.73
N ALA A 121 4.53 -20.70 -18.42
CA ALA A 121 3.17 -20.73 -17.87
C ALA A 121 3.07 -19.96 -16.54
N GLN A 122 4.14 -19.95 -15.73
CA GLN A 122 4.20 -19.18 -14.49
C GLN A 122 4.19 -17.67 -14.77
N LEU A 123 4.99 -17.21 -15.73
CA LEU A 123 5.04 -15.80 -16.14
C LEU A 123 3.68 -15.33 -16.67
N LEU A 124 3.01 -16.14 -17.50
CA LEU A 124 1.67 -15.81 -18.00
C LEU A 124 0.62 -15.72 -16.89
N ARG A 125 0.66 -16.62 -15.90
CA ARG A 125 -0.24 -16.55 -14.73
C ARG A 125 0.00 -15.28 -13.92
N ARG A 126 1.26 -14.90 -13.71
CA ARG A 126 1.60 -13.64 -13.04
C ARG A 126 1.13 -12.44 -13.86
N GLY A 127 1.37 -12.42 -15.16
CA GLY A 127 0.91 -11.35 -16.05
C GLY A 127 -0.61 -11.20 -16.05
N GLN A 128 -1.37 -12.29 -16.00
CA GLN A 128 -2.83 -12.24 -15.85
C GLN A 128 -3.24 -11.59 -14.51
N GLN A 129 -2.55 -11.93 -13.42
CA GLN A 129 -2.79 -11.33 -12.11
C GLN A 129 -2.52 -9.83 -12.13
N GLU A 130 -1.36 -9.38 -12.62
CA GLU A 130 -1.00 -7.96 -12.71
C GLU A 130 -1.97 -7.20 -13.63
N PHE A 131 -2.30 -7.74 -14.80
CA PHE A 131 -3.28 -7.14 -15.70
C PHE A 131 -4.63 -6.96 -15.01
N THR A 132 -5.04 -7.93 -14.19
CA THR A 132 -6.32 -7.86 -13.47
C THR A 132 -6.31 -6.77 -12.39
N ILE A 133 -5.17 -6.54 -11.73
CA ILE A 133 -5.03 -5.55 -10.66
C ILE A 133 -4.95 -4.12 -11.22
N ASP A 134 -4.08 -3.90 -12.20
CA ASP A 134 -3.71 -2.55 -12.63
C ASP A 134 -4.38 -2.11 -13.94
N CYS A 135 -4.57 -3.02 -14.90
CA CYS A 135 -5.01 -2.67 -16.25
C CYS A 135 -6.53 -2.85 -16.44
N ALA A 136 -7.11 -3.92 -15.90
CA ALA A 136 -8.48 -4.33 -16.16
C ALA A 136 -9.52 -3.36 -15.56
N VAL A 137 -9.12 -2.54 -14.59
CA VAL A 137 -9.95 -1.47 -14.03
C VAL A 137 -10.43 -0.51 -15.12
N CYS A 138 -9.57 -0.20 -16.10
CA CYS A 138 -9.87 0.65 -17.24
C CYS A 138 -10.15 -0.15 -18.52
N HIS A 139 -9.31 -1.14 -18.82
CA HIS A 139 -9.39 -1.89 -20.07
C HIS A 139 -10.38 -3.06 -20.04
N GLY A 140 -10.93 -3.40 -18.88
CA GLY A 140 -11.81 -4.56 -18.70
C GLY A 140 -11.05 -5.89 -18.72
N ALA A 141 -11.70 -6.96 -18.28
CA ALA A 141 -11.07 -8.29 -18.12
C ALA A 141 -10.54 -8.89 -19.44
N THR A 142 -11.05 -8.43 -20.59
CA THR A 142 -10.64 -8.89 -21.93
C THR A 142 -9.90 -7.83 -22.73
N GLY A 143 -9.63 -6.65 -22.15
CA GLY A 143 -8.93 -5.56 -22.84
C GLY A 143 -9.80 -4.72 -23.80
N GLN A 144 -11.12 -4.88 -23.79
CA GLN A 144 -12.03 -4.19 -24.72
C GLN A 144 -12.39 -2.74 -24.32
N GLY A 145 -11.74 -2.15 -23.31
CA GLY A 145 -12.00 -0.79 -22.86
C GLY A 145 -13.32 -0.63 -22.08
N ASN A 146 -13.91 -1.74 -21.65
CA ASN A 146 -15.17 -1.78 -20.91
C ASN A 146 -14.95 -1.99 -19.39
N GLY A 147 -13.84 -1.48 -18.85
CA GLY A 147 -13.52 -1.54 -17.43
C GLY A 147 -14.51 -0.78 -16.55
N ILE A 148 -14.47 -0.98 -15.24
CA ILE A 148 -15.42 -0.37 -14.31
C ILE A 148 -15.42 1.17 -14.38
N THR A 149 -14.28 1.79 -14.67
CA THR A 149 -14.14 3.25 -14.81
C THR A 149 -14.93 3.81 -15.99
N SER A 150 -15.11 3.04 -17.07
CA SER A 150 -15.96 3.44 -18.20
C SER A 150 -17.40 3.73 -17.77
N LYS A 151 -17.92 3.03 -16.75
CA LYS A 151 -19.29 3.23 -16.24
C LYS A 151 -19.47 4.56 -15.50
N TYR A 152 -18.36 5.18 -15.09
CA TYR A 152 -18.33 6.44 -14.35
C TYR A 152 -17.77 7.61 -15.17
N GLY A 153 -17.52 7.43 -16.47
CA GLY A 153 -17.03 8.49 -17.36
C GLY A 153 -15.61 8.97 -17.04
N LEU A 154 -14.77 8.09 -16.49
CA LEU A 154 -13.37 8.38 -16.13
C LEU A 154 -12.38 8.05 -17.27
N LEU A 155 -12.88 7.71 -18.46
CA LEU A 155 -12.11 7.34 -19.66
C LEU A 155 -12.54 8.20 -20.84
#